data_AF-A0A135S1V5-F1
#
_entry.id   AF-A0A135S1V5-F1
#
_cell.length_a   1.000
_cell.length_b   1.000
_cell.length_c   1.000
_cell.angle_alpha   90.00
_cell.angle_beta   90.00
_cell.angle_gamma   90.00
#
_symmetry.space_group_name_H-M   'P 1'
#
loop_
_entity.id
_entity.type
_entity.pdbx_description
1 polymer ?
#
loop_
_entity_poly.entity_id
_entity_poly.type
_entity_poly.pdbx_seq_one_letter_code
_entity_poly.pdbx_strand_id
1 'polypeptide(L)'
;MRNSIVLSAGLARLSTSQTTRRSFVTTAARGLAKSTSSPASAPPLNPRWLSELQSRIKRCAGLDLSGQQKEELAALREAVDGQWLELLAGREGFLTGPGWRGLDRHTVTWGDQDAMVRYDSHPEYTMNLNLTSVGHVNNVVYNKYAESARVNWLRNFATTVDPEHKDQWDQLMSPKDIGLIMRSIKTDYKFPMAYPDHVTVLHKLVSKPTYESDFILLEALLISEGHRRPAARCFEDIVVYDYKTAKRAPLKPFMVDRLRETYEAQEQSKIDCEEKVKSLVDIVERLEKAA
;
A
#
# COMPACT_ATOMS: atom_id res chain seq x y z
N MET A 1 -72.97 -46.25 15.40
CA MET A 1 -73.21 -44.93 16.01
C MET A 1 -71.96 -44.09 15.81
N ARG A 2 -72.09 -43.01 15.06
CA ARG A 2 -71.03 -42.03 14.77
C ARG A 2 -70.89 -41.13 15.99
N ASN A 3 -69.71 -41.04 16.58
CA ASN A 3 -69.38 -39.97 17.52
C ASN A 3 -68.17 -39.20 16.98
N SER A 4 -68.48 -37.98 16.57
CA SER A 4 -67.58 -36.92 16.16
C SER A 4 -67.18 -36.13 17.41
N ILE A 5 -65.89 -35.96 17.69
CA ILE A 5 -65.37 -34.93 18.60
C ILE A 5 -64.10 -34.37 17.96
N VAL A 6 -64.25 -33.36 17.10
CA VAL A 6 -63.86 -31.96 17.33
C VAL A 6 -62.38 -31.80 17.69
N LEU A 7 -61.54 -31.65 16.65
CA LEU A 7 -60.21 -31.05 16.73
C LEU A 7 -60.38 -29.54 16.89
N SER A 8 -60.19 -29.04 18.11
CA SER A 8 -60.07 -27.60 18.37
C SER A 8 -58.75 -27.09 17.78
N ALA A 9 -58.84 -26.32 16.70
CA ALA A 9 -57.74 -25.55 16.14
C ALA A 9 -57.42 -24.37 17.07
N GLY A 10 -56.45 -24.56 17.97
CA GLY A 10 -55.80 -23.48 18.69
C GLY A 10 -54.75 -22.82 17.80
N LEU A 11 -55.15 -21.80 17.03
CA LEU A 11 -54.22 -20.86 16.40
C LEU A 11 -53.52 -20.04 17.48
N ALA A 12 -52.42 -20.57 18.02
CA ALA A 12 -51.48 -19.78 18.79
C ALA A 12 -50.86 -18.74 17.85
N ARG A 13 -51.25 -17.47 18.00
CA ARG A 13 -50.58 -16.34 17.36
C ARG A 13 -49.14 -16.33 17.88
N LEU A 14 -48.20 -16.72 17.03
CA LEU A 14 -46.78 -16.47 17.24
C LEU A 14 -46.60 -14.95 17.35
N SER A 15 -46.24 -14.49 18.54
CA SER A 15 -45.79 -13.13 18.77
C SER A 15 -44.56 -12.89 17.89
N THR A 16 -44.70 -12.01 16.91
CA THR A 16 -43.58 -11.48 16.13
C THR A 16 -42.65 -10.76 17.10
N SER A 17 -41.60 -11.44 17.55
CA SER A 17 -40.48 -10.79 18.22
C SER A 17 -39.89 -9.78 17.25
N GLN A 18 -40.05 -8.50 17.54
CA GLN A 18 -39.36 -7.43 16.83
C GLN A 18 -37.86 -7.67 17.01
N THR A 19 -37.22 -8.25 16.01
CA THR A 19 -35.77 -8.29 15.90
C THR A 19 -35.30 -6.85 15.88
N THR A 20 -34.80 -6.38 17.01
CA THR A 20 -34.15 -5.08 17.11
C THR A 20 -32.96 -5.14 16.17
N ARG A 21 -33.07 -4.51 15.00
CA ARG A 21 -31.93 -4.23 14.13
C ARG A 21 -30.91 -3.52 15.01
N ARG A 22 -29.86 -4.24 15.42
CA ARG A 22 -28.67 -3.61 15.97
C ARG A 22 -28.06 -2.83 14.82
N SER A 23 -28.36 -1.54 14.77
CA SER A 23 -27.62 -0.58 13.99
C SER A 23 -26.15 -0.73 14.38
N PHE A 24 -25.30 -1.13 13.44
CA PHE A 24 -23.86 -1.00 13.62
C PHE A 24 -23.56 0.50 13.69
N VAL A 25 -23.58 1.05 14.91
CA VAL A 25 -23.01 2.35 15.18
C VAL A 25 -21.50 2.14 15.08
N THR A 26 -20.95 2.39 13.89
CA THR A 26 -19.53 2.64 13.71
C THR A 26 -19.19 3.94 14.43
N THR A 27 -18.97 3.85 15.73
CA THR A 27 -18.14 4.83 16.44
C THR A 27 -16.70 4.52 16.04
N ALA A 28 -16.35 4.81 14.78
CA ALA A 28 -14.97 5.08 14.43
C ALA A 28 -14.64 6.43 15.10
N ALA A 29 -14.38 6.36 16.41
CA ALA A 29 -13.88 7.50 17.14
C ALA A 29 -12.62 7.94 16.42
N ARG A 30 -12.68 9.15 15.87
CA ARG A 30 -11.56 9.93 15.37
C ARG A 30 -10.53 10.02 16.50
N GLY A 31 -9.62 9.06 16.51
CA GLY A 31 -8.44 9.02 17.34
C GLY A 31 -7.21 8.81 16.46
N LEU A 32 -7.19 9.43 15.28
CA LEU A 32 -5.91 9.74 14.64
C LEU A 32 -5.16 10.62 15.64
N ALA A 33 -4.00 10.12 16.06
CA ALA A 33 -3.10 10.76 16.99
C ALA A 33 -3.07 12.28 16.73
N LYS A 34 -3.28 13.05 17.80
CA LYS A 34 -3.02 14.49 17.81
C LYS A 34 -1.54 14.63 17.45
N SER A 35 -1.26 14.99 16.19
CA SER A 35 0.10 15.22 15.74
C SER A 35 0.67 16.34 16.60
N THR A 36 1.65 15.98 17.43
CA THR A 36 2.59 16.95 17.99
C THR A 36 3.19 17.70 16.82
N SER A 37 3.10 19.03 16.88
CA SER A 37 3.58 19.99 15.89
C SER A 37 4.85 19.52 15.19
N SER A 38 4.69 18.97 13.99
CA SER A 38 5.80 18.73 13.08
C SER A 38 6.19 20.07 12.45
N PRO A 39 7.49 20.35 12.24
CA PRO A 39 7.91 21.55 11.52
C PRO A 39 7.26 21.57 10.13
N ALA A 40 6.96 22.77 9.63
CA ALA A 40 6.15 23.01 8.43
C ALA A 40 6.41 21.98 7.32
N SER A 41 5.42 21.12 7.05
CA SER A 41 5.48 20.17 5.95
C SER A 41 5.65 20.95 4.65
N ALA A 42 6.62 20.57 3.83
CA ALA A 42 6.72 21.03 2.45
C ALA A 42 5.34 20.95 1.76
N PRO A 43 5.02 21.89 0.84
CA PRO A 43 3.72 21.90 0.18
C PRO A 43 3.40 20.53 -0.44
N PRO A 44 2.12 20.10 -0.41
CA PRO A 44 1.74 18.78 -0.89
C PRO A 44 2.18 18.61 -2.35
N LEU A 45 2.94 17.53 -2.58
CA LEU A 45 3.59 17.26 -3.85
C LEU A 45 2.56 17.00 -4.95
N ASN A 46 2.82 17.51 -6.16
CA ASN A 46 2.09 17.12 -7.34
C ASN A 46 2.23 15.59 -7.52
N PRO A 47 1.15 14.79 -7.46
CA PRO A 47 1.23 13.33 -7.59
C PRO A 47 1.75 12.87 -8.96
N ARG A 48 1.86 13.78 -9.93
CA ARG A 48 2.38 13.53 -11.27
C ARG A 48 3.79 14.08 -11.49
N TRP A 49 4.48 14.55 -10.45
CA TRP A 49 5.79 15.22 -10.58
C TRP A 49 6.82 14.39 -11.36
N LEU A 50 6.88 13.07 -11.13
CA LEU A 50 7.87 12.21 -11.81
C LEU A 50 7.54 12.08 -13.30
N SER A 51 6.26 11.87 -13.64
CA SER A 51 5.81 11.84 -15.03
C SER A 51 6.00 13.19 -15.73
N GLU A 52 5.83 14.29 -15.00
CA GLU A 52 6.08 15.64 -15.49
C GLU A 52 7.57 15.88 -15.75
N LEU A 53 8.45 15.49 -14.82
CA LEU A 53 9.90 15.54 -14.98
C LEU A 53 10.35 14.73 -16.20
N GLN A 54 9.86 13.49 -16.34
CA GLN A 54 10.13 12.65 -17.51
C GLN A 54 9.65 13.31 -18.81
N SER A 55 8.51 14.00 -18.78
CA SER A 55 7.98 14.72 -19.94
C SER A 55 8.84 15.93 -20.30
N ARG A 56 9.37 16.66 -19.31
CA ARG A 56 10.33 17.75 -19.52
C ARG A 56 11.63 17.27 -20.14
N ILE A 57 12.20 16.19 -19.60
CA ILE A 57 13.40 15.53 -20.14
C ILE A 57 13.18 15.13 -21.61
N LYS A 58 12.03 14.54 -21.93
CA LYS A 58 11.68 14.19 -23.32
C LYS A 58 11.61 15.41 -24.24
N ARG A 59 11.08 16.55 -23.78
CA ARG A 59 11.04 17.78 -24.58
C ARG A 59 12.43 18.35 -24.84
N CYS A 60 13.35 18.23 -23.88
CA CYS A 60 14.74 18.66 -24.05
C CYS A 60 15.44 17.93 -25.21
N ALA A 61 15.02 16.72 -25.56
CA ALA A 61 15.58 15.98 -26.69
C ALA A 61 15.31 16.63 -28.06
N GLY A 62 14.30 17.52 -28.16
CA GLY A 62 13.99 18.27 -29.37
C GLY A 62 14.69 19.63 -29.48
N LEU A 63 15.50 20.00 -28.49
CA LEU A 63 16.21 21.28 -28.43
C LEU A 63 17.57 21.20 -29.14
N ASP A 64 18.07 22.33 -29.64
CA ASP A 64 19.39 22.42 -30.27
C ASP A 64 20.51 22.52 -29.23
N LEU A 65 20.74 21.41 -28.54
CA LEU A 65 21.73 21.30 -27.47
C LEU A 65 23.15 21.02 -28.03
N SER A 66 24.16 21.59 -27.37
CA SER A 66 25.57 21.27 -27.61
C SER A 66 25.90 19.80 -27.27
N GLY A 67 27.07 19.32 -27.72
CA GLY A 67 27.49 17.93 -27.46
C GLY A 67 27.51 17.57 -25.97
N GLN A 68 28.08 18.43 -25.13
CA GLN A 68 28.13 18.24 -23.68
C GLN A 68 26.74 18.19 -23.05
N GLN A 69 25.82 19.06 -23.50
CA GLN A 69 24.44 19.08 -22.99
C GLN A 69 23.63 17.85 -23.42
N LYS A 70 23.92 17.28 -24.60
CA LYS A 70 23.30 16.03 -25.05
C LYS A 70 23.74 14.83 -24.20
N GLU A 71 25.03 14.76 -23.87
CA GLU A 71 25.56 13.74 -22.96
C GLU A 71 24.94 13.87 -21.56
N GLU A 72 24.83 15.09 -21.06
CA GLU A 72 24.20 15.37 -19.77
C GLU A 72 22.70 15.00 -19.76
N LEU A 73 21.96 15.34 -20.81
CA LEU A 73 20.55 14.94 -20.96
C LEU A 73 20.39 13.42 -21.00
N ALA A 74 21.32 12.70 -21.65
CA ALA A 74 21.32 11.24 -21.69
C ALA A 74 21.56 10.64 -20.30
N ALA A 75 22.57 11.12 -19.58
CA ALA A 75 22.86 10.69 -18.21
C ALA A 75 21.69 10.98 -17.25
N LEU A 76 21.07 12.15 -17.39
CA LEU A 76 19.89 12.53 -16.62
C LEU A 76 18.71 11.57 -16.87
N ARG A 77 18.45 11.26 -18.14
CA ARG A 77 17.39 10.32 -18.51
C ARG A 77 17.65 8.94 -17.92
N GLU A 78 18.88 8.44 -18.03
CA GLU A 78 19.28 7.15 -17.48
C GLU A 78 19.09 7.12 -15.96
N ALA A 79 19.51 8.17 -15.25
CA ALA A 79 19.32 8.27 -13.80
C ALA A 79 17.83 8.23 -13.42
N VAL A 80 16.98 9.04 -14.08
CA VAL A 80 15.54 9.11 -13.79
C VAL A 80 14.84 7.79 -14.14
N ASP A 81 15.16 7.18 -15.27
CA ASP A 81 14.54 5.93 -15.71
C ASP A 81 15.04 4.71 -14.93
N GLY A 82 16.30 4.69 -14.51
CA GLY A 82 16.89 3.59 -13.73
C GLY A 82 16.52 3.64 -12.24
N GLN A 83 16.30 4.83 -11.68
CA GLN A 83 16.04 5.04 -10.25
C GLN A 83 14.60 5.48 -9.97
N TRP A 84 13.69 5.30 -10.94
CA TRP A 84 12.30 5.78 -10.86
C TRP A 84 11.57 5.32 -9.58
N LEU A 85 11.80 4.09 -9.10
CA LEU A 85 11.16 3.55 -7.91
C LEU A 85 11.65 4.25 -6.64
N GLU A 86 12.96 4.45 -6.53
CA GLU A 86 13.62 5.16 -5.44
C GLU A 86 13.17 6.61 -5.40
N LEU A 87 13.15 7.28 -6.55
CA LEU A 87 12.68 8.65 -6.69
C LEU A 87 11.21 8.79 -6.29
N LEU A 88 10.36 7.87 -6.77
CA LEU A 88 8.91 7.88 -6.49
C LEU A 88 8.61 7.66 -5.01
N ALA A 89 9.19 6.62 -4.40
CA ALA A 89 8.79 6.16 -3.07
C ALA A 89 9.72 6.67 -1.95
N GLY A 90 11.00 6.86 -2.23
CA GLY A 90 12.00 7.36 -1.26
C GLY A 90 11.67 8.76 -0.76
N ARG A 91 11.14 9.63 -1.63
CA ARG A 91 10.65 10.97 -1.25
C ARG A 91 9.53 10.95 -0.22
N GLU A 92 8.77 9.85 -0.15
CA GLU A 92 7.73 9.64 0.85
C GLU A 92 8.22 8.87 2.09
N GLY A 93 9.51 8.53 2.13
CA GLY A 93 10.17 7.80 3.20
C GLY A 93 9.99 6.28 3.11
N PHE A 94 9.68 5.73 1.94
CA PHE A 94 9.76 4.27 1.76
C PHE A 94 11.20 3.89 1.46
N LEU A 95 11.72 2.90 2.19
CA LEU A 95 13.00 2.31 1.86
C LEU A 95 12.83 1.39 0.64
N THR A 96 13.63 1.62 -0.40
CA THR A 96 13.44 0.98 -1.73
C THR A 96 14.53 -0.01 -2.12
N GLY A 97 15.55 -0.17 -1.26
CA GLY A 97 16.59 -1.18 -1.47
C GLY A 97 16.03 -2.60 -1.51
N PRO A 98 16.66 -3.56 -2.21
CA PRO A 98 16.13 -4.92 -2.37
C PRO A 98 15.71 -5.60 -1.06
N GLY A 99 16.45 -5.40 0.03
CA GLY A 99 16.12 -5.93 1.36
C GLY A 99 14.89 -5.32 2.03
N TRP A 100 14.30 -4.26 1.47
CA TRP A 100 13.12 -3.57 2.00
C TRP A 100 11.86 -3.82 1.17
N ARG A 101 11.98 -4.47 0.00
CA ARG A 101 10.85 -4.74 -0.88
C ARG A 101 10.13 -5.99 -0.39
N GLY A 102 8.95 -5.80 0.21
CA GLY A 102 8.14 -6.92 0.70
C GLY A 102 7.67 -7.83 -0.43
N LEU A 103 7.29 -7.22 -1.56
CA LEU A 103 7.17 -7.91 -2.84
C LEU A 103 7.97 -7.12 -3.86
N ASP A 104 8.89 -7.78 -4.55
CA ASP A 104 9.69 -7.19 -5.63
C ASP A 104 9.26 -7.82 -6.95
N ARG A 105 8.79 -6.98 -7.87
CA ARG A 105 8.38 -7.40 -9.23
C ARG A 105 7.41 -8.58 -9.27
N HIS A 106 6.52 -8.70 -8.29
CA HIS A 106 5.58 -9.80 -8.21
C HIS A 106 4.68 -9.81 -9.44
N THR A 107 4.61 -10.95 -10.12
CA THR A 107 3.81 -11.05 -11.36
C THR A 107 2.34 -10.97 -11.01
N VAL A 108 1.64 -9.98 -11.56
CA VAL A 108 0.18 -9.97 -11.54
C VAL A 108 -0.28 -11.12 -12.43
N THR A 109 -1.02 -12.08 -11.90
CA THR A 109 -1.48 -13.22 -12.68
C THR A 109 -2.89 -12.98 -13.22
N TRP A 110 -3.25 -13.64 -14.32
CA TRP A 110 -4.58 -13.48 -14.91
C TRP A 110 -5.71 -13.82 -13.92
N GLY A 111 -5.49 -14.79 -13.02
CA GLY A 111 -6.44 -15.21 -11.99
C GLY A 111 -6.61 -14.24 -10.82
N ASP A 112 -5.78 -13.20 -10.73
CA ASP A 112 -5.94 -12.12 -9.76
C ASP A 112 -7.01 -11.09 -10.20
N GLN A 113 -7.47 -11.19 -11.45
CA GLN A 113 -8.44 -10.25 -12.02
C GLN A 113 -9.88 -10.67 -11.75
N ASP A 114 -10.76 -9.69 -11.58
CA ASP A 114 -12.17 -9.86 -11.86
C ASP A 114 -12.51 -9.27 -13.24
N ALA A 115 -13.52 -9.85 -13.88
CA ALA A 115 -14.02 -9.40 -15.16
C ALA A 115 -15.36 -8.71 -14.95
N MET A 116 -15.41 -7.40 -15.17
CA MET A 116 -16.68 -6.68 -15.21
C MET A 116 -17.21 -6.71 -16.64
N VAL A 117 -18.36 -7.34 -16.83
CA VAL A 117 -19.10 -7.33 -18.09
C VAL A 117 -19.95 -6.06 -18.14
N ARG A 118 -19.70 -5.18 -19.10
CA ARG A 118 -20.64 -4.11 -19.45
C ARG A 118 -21.54 -4.55 -20.59
N TYR A 119 -22.84 -4.36 -20.38
CA TYR A 119 -23.83 -4.43 -21.46
C TYR A 119 -24.14 -3.01 -21.90
N ASP A 120 -23.68 -2.63 -23.08
CA ASP A 120 -24.10 -1.38 -23.71
C ASP A 120 -25.53 -1.57 -24.23
N SER A 121 -26.52 -1.14 -23.45
CA SER A 121 -27.91 -1.09 -23.91
C SER A 121 -28.08 0.08 -24.88
N HIS A 122 -27.91 -0.15 -26.18
CA HIS A 122 -28.47 0.76 -27.19
C HIS A 122 -29.97 0.47 -27.33
N PRO A 123 -30.87 1.47 -27.12
CA PRO A 123 -32.31 1.20 -27.05
C PRO A 123 -32.99 0.78 -28.36
N GLU A 124 -32.32 0.81 -29.52
CA GLU A 124 -33.06 0.82 -30.79
C GLU A 124 -32.63 -0.13 -31.92
N TYR A 125 -31.61 -0.99 -31.77
CA TYR A 125 -31.33 -2.01 -32.81
C TYR A 125 -30.73 -3.29 -32.23
N THR A 126 -31.29 -4.43 -32.63
CA THR A 126 -30.87 -5.79 -32.25
C THR A 126 -29.47 -6.14 -32.75
N MET A 127 -28.70 -6.75 -31.85
CA MET A 127 -27.44 -7.48 -32.05
C MET A 127 -26.27 -6.75 -32.72
N ASN A 128 -25.56 -5.96 -31.92
CA ASN A 128 -24.09 -6.01 -31.88
C ASN A 128 -23.67 -5.91 -30.41
N LEU A 129 -23.65 -7.04 -29.70
CA LEU A 129 -23.06 -7.12 -28.36
C LEU A 129 -21.55 -6.97 -28.51
N ASN A 130 -21.05 -5.73 -28.49
CA ASN A 130 -19.65 -5.48 -28.18
C ASN A 130 -19.46 -5.73 -26.68
N LEU A 131 -19.27 -7.00 -26.31
CA LEU A 131 -18.92 -7.41 -24.97
C LEU A 131 -17.52 -6.87 -24.64
N THR A 132 -17.46 -5.68 -24.07
CA THR A 132 -16.21 -5.16 -23.51
C THR A 132 -16.07 -5.68 -22.10
N SER A 133 -15.28 -6.75 -21.95
CA SER A 133 -14.79 -7.18 -20.64
C SER A 133 -13.67 -6.25 -20.22
N VAL A 134 -13.89 -5.47 -19.17
CA VAL A 134 -12.82 -4.72 -18.50
C VAL A 134 -12.34 -5.60 -17.36
N GLY A 135 -11.14 -6.15 -17.50
CA GLY A 135 -10.46 -6.91 -16.45
C GLY A 135 -9.55 -6.01 -15.64
N HIS A 136 -9.64 -6.07 -14.31
CA HIS A 136 -8.66 -5.47 -13.42
C HIS A 136 -8.41 -6.38 -12.22
N VAL A 137 -7.32 -6.18 -11.52
CA VAL A 137 -7.03 -6.89 -10.26
C VAL A 137 -8.19 -6.66 -9.30
N ASN A 138 -8.73 -7.74 -8.74
CA ASN A 138 -9.83 -7.66 -7.80
C ASN A 138 -9.39 -6.91 -6.53
N ASN A 139 -10.29 -6.11 -5.97
CA ASN A 139 -10.03 -5.29 -4.78
C ASN A 139 -9.42 -6.08 -3.60
N VAL A 140 -9.88 -7.29 -3.33
CA VAL A 140 -9.36 -8.13 -2.22
C VAL A 140 -7.92 -8.56 -2.47
N VAL A 141 -7.50 -8.69 -3.73
CA VAL A 141 -6.14 -9.12 -4.08
C VAL A 141 -5.11 -8.06 -3.71
N TYR A 142 -5.45 -6.76 -3.71
CA TYR A 142 -4.53 -5.72 -3.20
C TYR A 142 -4.21 -5.94 -1.72
N ASN A 143 -5.20 -6.34 -0.91
CA ASN A 143 -4.97 -6.66 0.50
C ASN A 143 -4.11 -7.92 0.66
N LYS A 144 -4.32 -8.93 -0.20
CA LYS A 144 -3.48 -10.14 -0.25
C LYS A 144 -2.02 -9.80 -0.59
N TYR A 145 -1.78 -8.89 -1.52
CA TYR A 145 -0.43 -8.40 -1.85
C TYR A 145 0.18 -7.63 -0.68
N ALA A 146 -0.56 -6.74 -0.04
CA ALA A 146 -0.11 -6.00 1.13
C ALA A 146 0.29 -6.94 2.28
N GLU A 147 -0.55 -7.92 2.59
CA GLU A 147 -0.26 -8.92 3.63
C GLU A 147 1.00 -9.73 3.31
N SER A 148 1.10 -10.28 2.09
CA SER A 148 2.28 -11.05 1.67
C SER A 148 3.56 -10.21 1.76
N ALA A 149 3.47 -8.95 1.32
CA ALA A 149 4.59 -8.02 1.38
C ALA A 149 4.97 -7.65 2.82
N ARG A 150 4.01 -7.45 3.73
CA ARG A 150 4.30 -7.19 5.15
C ARG A 150 5.05 -8.36 5.78
N VAL A 151 4.58 -9.59 5.53
CA VAL A 151 5.22 -10.80 6.08
C VAL A 151 6.66 -10.90 5.61
N ASN A 152 6.91 -10.68 4.31
CA ASN A 152 8.26 -10.68 3.77
C ASN A 152 9.13 -9.53 4.31
N TRP A 153 8.56 -8.33 4.43
CA TRP A 153 9.24 -7.17 5.02
C TRP A 153 9.69 -7.44 6.46
N LEU A 154 8.84 -8.06 7.29
CA LEU A 154 9.22 -8.48 8.64
C LEU A 154 10.27 -9.59 8.64
N ARG A 155 10.16 -10.57 7.73
CA ARG A 155 11.18 -11.63 7.58
C ARG A 155 12.55 -11.09 7.17
N ASN A 156 12.59 -9.96 6.45
CA ASN A 156 13.86 -9.33 6.12
C ASN A 156 14.58 -8.78 7.36
N PHE A 157 13.88 -8.49 8.46
CA PHE A 157 14.56 -8.23 9.73
C PHE A 157 15.32 -9.46 10.20
N ALA A 158 14.69 -10.64 10.12
CA ALA A 158 15.29 -11.90 10.54
C ALA A 158 16.51 -12.32 9.70
N THR A 159 16.61 -11.88 8.44
CA THR A 159 17.67 -12.31 7.52
C THR A 159 18.74 -11.26 7.25
N THR A 160 18.39 -9.97 7.27
CA THR A 160 19.29 -8.89 6.84
C THR A 160 19.52 -7.79 7.86
N VAL A 161 18.55 -7.48 8.73
CA VAL A 161 18.68 -6.35 9.68
C VAL A 161 19.16 -6.80 11.06
N ASP A 162 18.67 -7.95 11.52
CA ASP A 162 18.92 -8.49 12.85
C ASP A 162 18.94 -10.04 12.83
N PRO A 163 19.96 -10.65 12.21
CA PRO A 163 20.06 -12.11 12.13
C PRO A 163 20.24 -12.79 13.49
N GLU A 164 20.75 -12.07 14.50
CA GLU A 164 20.96 -12.59 15.86
C GLU A 164 19.65 -12.98 16.54
N HIS A 165 18.56 -12.28 16.23
CA HIS A 165 17.22 -12.54 16.76
C HIS A 165 16.27 -13.16 15.73
N LYS A 166 16.81 -13.86 14.72
CA LYS A 166 16.06 -14.44 13.60
C LYS A 166 14.83 -15.22 14.05
N ASP A 167 14.97 -16.12 15.02
CA ASP A 167 13.88 -16.99 15.46
C ASP A 167 12.72 -16.19 16.07
N GLN A 168 13.02 -15.10 16.79
CA GLN A 168 12.03 -14.23 17.39
C GLN A 168 11.30 -13.39 16.34
N TRP A 169 12.00 -12.92 15.29
CA TRP A 169 11.38 -12.25 14.16
C TRP A 169 10.46 -13.19 13.37
N ASP A 170 10.91 -14.41 13.08
CA ASP A 170 10.10 -15.41 12.39
C ASP A 170 8.86 -15.83 13.21
N GLN A 171 9.01 -15.91 14.53
CA GLN A 171 7.91 -16.24 15.44
C GLN A 171 6.78 -15.23 15.43
N LEU A 172 7.02 -13.96 15.07
CA LEU A 172 5.96 -12.94 14.98
C LEU A 172 4.81 -13.35 14.05
N MET A 173 5.10 -14.21 13.07
CA MET A 173 4.16 -14.73 12.08
C MET A 173 3.52 -16.06 12.53
N SER A 174 3.68 -16.44 13.79
CA SER A 174 3.16 -17.70 14.35
C SER A 174 2.41 -17.45 15.65
N PRO A 175 1.44 -18.31 16.02
CA PRO A 175 0.72 -18.19 17.28
C PRO A 175 1.49 -18.80 18.48
N LYS A 176 2.82 -18.97 18.39
CA LYS A 176 3.61 -19.70 19.40
C LYS A 176 3.99 -18.86 20.63
N ASP A 177 4.10 -17.55 20.49
CA ASP A 177 4.55 -16.63 21.54
C ASP A 177 3.90 -15.24 21.32
N ILE A 178 4.69 -14.17 21.28
CA ILE A 178 4.23 -12.87 20.80
C ILE A 178 4.16 -12.90 19.28
N GLY A 179 3.02 -12.50 18.72
CA GLY A 179 2.83 -12.35 17.28
C GLY A 179 2.01 -11.12 16.92
N LEU A 180 1.82 -10.94 15.61
CA LEU A 180 1.14 -9.77 15.06
C LEU A 180 -0.27 -10.12 14.57
N ILE A 181 -1.25 -9.31 14.97
CA ILE A 181 -2.65 -9.42 14.55
C ILE A 181 -3.05 -8.15 13.83
N MET A 182 -3.60 -8.29 12.61
CA MET A 182 -4.22 -7.18 11.92
C MET A 182 -5.50 -6.74 12.67
N ARG A 183 -5.49 -5.53 13.24
CA ARG A 183 -6.67 -4.91 13.86
C ARG A 183 -7.54 -4.24 12.80
N SER A 184 -6.94 -3.54 11.85
CA SER A 184 -7.67 -2.95 10.72
C SER A 184 -6.78 -2.69 9.52
N ILE A 185 -7.34 -2.81 8.33
CA ILE A 185 -6.71 -2.42 7.07
C ILE A 185 -7.68 -1.53 6.28
N LYS A 186 -7.17 -0.41 5.79
CA LYS A 186 -7.88 0.48 4.85
C LYS A 186 -7.11 0.53 3.54
N THR A 187 -7.82 0.35 2.42
CA THR A 187 -7.20 0.39 1.09
C THR A 187 -7.76 1.54 0.26
N ASP A 188 -6.87 2.40 -0.21
CA ASP A 188 -7.17 3.49 -1.14
C ASP A 188 -6.70 3.11 -2.54
N TYR A 189 -7.64 2.74 -3.41
CA TYR A 189 -7.38 2.42 -4.82
C TYR A 189 -7.12 3.71 -5.63
N LYS A 190 -6.04 3.71 -6.42
CA LYS A 190 -5.60 4.88 -7.21
C LYS A 190 -5.83 4.72 -8.70
N PHE A 191 -5.72 3.49 -9.22
CA PHE A 191 -6.17 3.12 -10.56
C PHE A 191 -6.35 1.60 -10.68
N PRO A 192 -7.16 1.09 -11.63
CA PRO A 192 -7.36 -0.34 -11.84
C PRO A 192 -6.14 -0.94 -12.56
N MET A 193 -5.19 -1.51 -11.81
CA MET A 193 -4.10 -2.32 -12.37
C MET A 193 -4.68 -3.60 -12.99
N ALA A 194 -4.13 -4.05 -14.12
CA ALA A 194 -4.60 -5.22 -14.85
C ALA A 194 -3.42 -6.07 -15.31
N TYR A 195 -3.68 -7.36 -15.57
CA TYR A 195 -2.74 -8.24 -16.25
C TYR A 195 -2.58 -7.83 -17.73
N PRO A 196 -1.37 -7.91 -18.32
CA PRO A 196 -0.10 -8.25 -17.67
C PRO A 196 0.54 -7.04 -16.97
N ASP A 197 1.08 -7.25 -15.76
CA ASP A 197 1.86 -6.24 -15.03
C ASP A 197 2.74 -6.91 -13.95
N HIS A 198 3.66 -6.15 -13.37
CA HIS A 198 4.37 -6.51 -12.14
C HIS A 198 4.04 -5.50 -11.04
N VAL A 199 3.77 -6.01 -9.85
CA VAL A 199 3.55 -5.19 -8.65
C VAL A 199 4.75 -5.28 -7.72
N THR A 200 5.26 -4.12 -7.33
CA THR A 200 6.21 -3.98 -6.23
C THR A 200 5.50 -3.34 -5.04
N VAL A 201 5.66 -3.94 -3.86
CA VAL A 201 4.99 -3.49 -2.64
C VAL A 201 6.02 -3.14 -1.57
N LEU A 202 5.97 -1.88 -1.15
CA LEU A 202 6.86 -1.30 -0.14
C LEU A 202 6.08 -1.06 1.15
N HIS A 203 6.73 -1.19 2.29
CA HIS A 203 6.17 -0.84 3.59
C HIS A 203 7.04 0.21 4.28
N LYS A 204 6.40 1.05 5.10
CA LYS A 204 7.08 2.01 5.96
C LYS A 204 6.34 2.14 7.28
N LEU A 205 7.06 2.46 8.36
CA LEU A 205 6.45 2.81 9.65
C LEU A 205 5.83 4.21 9.55
N VAL A 206 4.59 4.36 10.01
CA VAL A 206 3.89 5.65 10.04
C VAL A 206 4.34 6.49 11.24
N SER A 207 4.67 5.84 12.35
CA SER A 207 5.10 6.50 13.59
C SER A 207 6.25 5.75 14.24
N LYS A 208 7.18 6.48 14.86
CA LYS A 208 8.29 5.90 15.61
C LYS A 208 7.77 5.13 16.83
N PRO A 209 8.06 3.82 16.98
CA PRO A 209 7.58 3.06 18.12
C PRO A 209 8.32 3.45 19.42
N THR A 210 7.71 3.13 20.56
CA THR A 210 8.27 3.21 21.91
C THR A 210 8.39 1.83 22.54
N TYR A 211 9.08 1.71 23.66
CA TYR A 211 9.24 0.43 24.36
C TYR A 211 7.92 -0.10 24.96
N GLU A 212 6.93 0.78 25.09
CA GLU A 212 5.57 0.48 25.54
C GLU A 212 4.62 0.18 24.38
N SER A 213 5.08 0.28 23.13
CA SER A 213 4.23 0.09 21.96
C SER A 213 3.73 -1.34 21.84
N ASP A 214 2.42 -1.51 21.93
CA ASP A 214 1.68 -2.77 21.74
C ASP A 214 0.97 -2.83 20.36
N PHE A 215 1.37 -1.95 19.45
CA PHE A 215 0.96 -1.91 18.05
C PHE A 215 2.02 -1.23 17.19
N ILE A 216 1.94 -1.48 15.89
CA ILE A 216 2.66 -0.74 14.85
C ILE A 216 1.66 -0.29 13.79
N LEU A 217 1.91 0.89 13.23
CA LEU A 217 1.16 1.42 12.10
C LEU A 217 2.04 1.38 10.87
N LEU A 218 1.59 0.69 9.83
CA LEU A 218 2.28 0.60 8.56
C LEU A 218 1.48 1.27 7.45
N GLU A 219 2.20 1.89 6.52
CA GLU A 219 1.66 2.24 5.21
C GLU A 219 2.31 1.33 4.18
N ALA A 220 1.49 0.70 3.34
CA ALA A 220 1.93 -0.09 2.19
C ALA A 220 1.68 0.70 0.90
N LEU A 221 2.69 0.77 0.03
CA LEU A 221 2.59 1.38 -1.30
C LEU A 221 2.69 0.30 -2.36
N LEU A 222 1.57 0.03 -3.04
CA LEU A 222 1.49 -0.95 -4.12
C LEU A 222 1.70 -0.22 -5.44
N ILE A 223 2.78 -0.54 -6.13
CA ILE A 223 3.25 0.18 -7.32
C ILE A 223 3.18 -0.76 -8.51
N SER A 224 2.51 -0.30 -9.57
CA SER A 224 2.58 -0.95 -10.88
C SER A 224 3.89 -0.56 -11.55
N GLU A 225 4.65 -1.54 -12.00
CA GLU A 225 5.90 -1.28 -12.73
C GLU A 225 5.66 -0.91 -14.19
N GLY A 226 4.63 -1.49 -14.84
CA GLY A 226 4.25 -1.12 -16.19
C GLY A 226 3.84 0.36 -16.28
N HIS A 227 3.13 0.86 -15.27
CA HIS A 227 2.67 2.25 -15.24
C HIS A 227 3.60 3.19 -14.45
N ARG A 228 4.57 2.63 -13.71
CA ARG A 228 5.50 3.36 -12.81
C ARG A 228 4.80 4.35 -11.88
N ARG A 229 3.67 3.94 -11.30
CA ARG A 229 2.88 4.76 -10.36
C ARG A 229 2.16 3.91 -9.32
N PRO A 230 1.76 4.50 -8.18
CA PRO A 230 0.97 3.81 -7.19
C PRO A 230 -0.39 3.35 -7.76
N ALA A 231 -0.69 2.07 -7.60
CA ALA A 231 -1.98 1.45 -7.91
C ALA A 231 -2.91 1.46 -6.70
N ALA A 232 -2.38 1.24 -5.50
CA ALA A 232 -3.12 1.35 -4.25
C ALA A 232 -2.21 1.76 -3.10
N ARG A 233 -2.84 2.21 -2.01
CA ARG A 233 -2.20 2.36 -0.70
C ARG A 233 -2.99 1.60 0.34
N CYS A 234 -2.30 0.89 1.21
CA CYS A 234 -2.91 0.24 2.37
C CYS A 234 -2.41 0.91 3.65
N PHE A 235 -3.32 1.15 4.58
CA PHE A 235 -3.01 1.65 5.92
C PHE A 235 -3.36 0.55 6.90
N GLU A 236 -2.36 0.10 7.64
CA GLU A 236 -2.43 -1.11 8.45
C GLU A 236 -2.23 -0.77 9.91
N ASP A 237 -3.15 -1.25 10.72
CA ASP A 237 -3.10 -1.13 12.17
C ASP A 237 -2.90 -2.53 12.75
N ILE A 238 -1.70 -2.78 13.24
CA ILE A 238 -1.24 -4.12 13.60
C ILE A 238 -0.94 -4.15 15.09
N VAL A 239 -1.66 -5.00 15.80
CA VAL A 239 -1.53 -5.19 17.24
C VAL A 239 -0.52 -6.28 17.53
N VAL A 240 0.28 -6.05 18.56
CA VAL A 240 1.16 -7.06 19.15
C VAL A 240 0.38 -7.83 20.20
N TYR A 241 0.33 -9.14 20.04
CA TYR A 241 -0.52 -10.02 20.83
C TYR A 241 0.28 -11.19 21.37
N ASP A 242 0.20 -11.41 22.69
CA ASP A 242 0.73 -12.59 23.33
C ASP A 242 -0.31 -13.71 23.27
N TYR A 243 -0.03 -14.72 22.45
CA TYR A 243 -0.92 -15.85 22.24
C TYR A 243 -0.98 -16.82 23.43
N LYS A 244 0.00 -16.77 24.35
CA LYS A 244 -0.01 -17.61 25.57
C LYS A 244 -0.93 -17.02 26.62
N THR A 245 -0.91 -15.71 26.79
CA THR A 245 -1.74 -15.01 27.79
C THR A 245 -3.05 -14.46 27.22
N ALA A 246 -3.24 -14.54 25.90
CA ALA A 246 -4.39 -14.04 25.16
C ALA A 246 -4.66 -12.55 25.40
N LYS A 247 -3.60 -11.74 25.45
CA LYS A 247 -3.64 -10.30 25.73
C LYS A 247 -2.71 -9.52 24.80
N ARG A 248 -2.98 -8.22 24.67
CA ARG A 248 -2.02 -7.30 24.02
C ARG A 248 -0.74 -7.25 24.85
N ALA A 249 0.39 -7.18 24.18
CA ALA A 249 1.71 -7.14 24.80
C ALA A 249 2.60 -6.12 24.07
N PRO A 250 3.57 -5.48 24.75
CA PRO A 250 4.52 -4.63 24.07
C PRO A 250 5.44 -5.47 23.16
N LEU A 251 6.04 -4.81 22.16
CA LEU A 251 7.16 -5.37 21.41
C LEU A 251 8.33 -5.72 22.32
N LYS A 252 9.14 -6.71 21.92
CA LYS A 252 10.42 -6.99 22.59
C LYS A 252 11.37 -5.79 22.40
N PRO A 253 12.18 -5.40 23.40
CA PRO A 253 13.01 -4.19 23.32
C PRO A 253 13.89 -4.10 22.06
N PHE A 254 14.57 -5.19 21.69
CA PHE A 254 15.41 -5.22 20.48
C PHE A 254 14.61 -4.98 19.19
N MET A 255 13.34 -5.41 19.13
CA MET A 255 12.48 -5.14 17.98
C MET A 255 12.16 -3.64 17.89
N VAL A 256 11.91 -2.99 19.03
CA VAL A 256 11.68 -1.55 19.09
C VAL A 256 12.92 -0.79 18.61
N ASP A 257 14.12 -1.23 19.01
CA ASP A 257 15.38 -0.61 18.56
C ASP A 257 15.52 -0.69 17.04
N ARG A 258 15.37 -1.89 16.45
CA ARG A 258 15.46 -2.06 14.98
C ARG A 258 14.39 -1.29 14.21
N LEU A 259 13.17 -1.24 14.73
CA LEU A 259 12.08 -0.46 14.09
C LEU A 259 12.31 1.05 14.22
N ARG A 260 12.92 1.53 15.31
CA ARG A 260 13.31 2.94 15.46
C ARG A 260 14.40 3.34 14.48
N GLU A 261 15.43 2.52 14.34
CA GLU A 261 16.49 2.72 13.33
C GLU A 261 15.89 2.73 11.92
N THR A 262 14.95 1.83 11.64
CA THR A 262 14.22 1.80 10.36
C THR A 262 13.45 3.09 10.13
N TYR A 263 12.72 3.57 11.13
CA TYR A 263 11.99 4.84 11.04
C TYR A 263 12.94 6.03 10.79
N GLU A 264 14.09 6.07 11.45
CA GLU A 264 15.10 7.10 11.23
C GLU A 264 15.67 7.05 9.81
N ALA A 265 15.95 5.84 9.29
CA ALA A 265 16.38 5.65 7.91
C ALA A 265 15.29 6.10 6.90
N GLN A 266 14.01 5.91 7.22
CA GLN A 266 12.91 6.43 6.40
C GLN A 266 12.89 7.95 6.36
N GLU A 267 13.12 8.63 7.49
CA GLU A 267 13.20 10.10 7.53
C GLU A 267 14.42 10.61 6.76
N GLN A 268 15.57 9.96 6.92
CA GLN A 268 16.78 10.31 6.15
C GLN A 268 16.56 10.12 4.65
N SER A 269 15.93 9.01 4.24
CA SER A 269 15.61 8.73 2.84
C SER A 269 14.75 9.82 2.19
N LYS A 270 13.88 10.51 2.95
CA LYS A 270 13.11 11.65 2.42
C LYS A 270 14.02 12.81 2.09
N ILE A 271 14.94 13.14 2.99
CA ILE A 271 15.89 14.24 2.84
C ILE A 271 16.78 13.99 1.63
N ASP A 272 17.44 12.83 1.59
CA ASP A 272 18.35 12.46 0.52
C ASP A 272 17.65 12.44 -0.84
N CYS A 273 16.42 11.91 -0.87
CA CYS A 273 15.63 11.86 -2.10
C CYS A 273 15.14 13.25 -2.54
N GLU A 274 14.78 14.15 -1.60
CA GLU A 274 14.39 15.52 -1.94
C GLU A 274 15.56 16.30 -2.54
N GLU A 275 16.75 16.17 -1.97
CA GLU A 275 17.98 16.78 -2.50
C GLU A 275 18.30 16.27 -3.90
N LYS A 276 18.19 14.95 -4.11
CA LYS A 276 18.38 14.32 -5.42
C LYS A 276 17.35 14.83 -6.43
N VAL A 277 16.07 14.89 -6.06
CA VAL A 277 15.01 15.40 -6.94
C VAL A 277 15.26 16.86 -7.31
N LYS A 278 15.66 17.69 -6.35
CA LYS A 278 16.01 19.09 -6.60
C LYS A 278 17.15 19.19 -7.60
N SER A 279 18.23 18.43 -7.41
CA SER A 279 19.36 18.40 -8.34
C SER A 279 18.93 18.00 -9.77
N LEU A 280 18.09 16.98 -9.91
CA LEU A 280 17.56 16.55 -11.21
C LEU A 280 16.72 17.65 -11.87
N VAL A 281 15.87 18.34 -11.11
CA VAL A 281 15.07 19.47 -11.60
C VAL A 281 15.94 20.64 -12.05
N ASP A 282 16.97 20.99 -11.27
CA ASP A 282 17.90 22.08 -11.59
C ASP A 282 18.66 21.80 -12.91
N ILE A 283 19.04 20.54 -13.16
CA ILE A 283 19.66 20.11 -14.42
C ILE A 283 18.68 20.32 -15.59
N VAL A 284 17.43 19.85 -15.45
CA VAL A 284 16.40 20.03 -16.49
C VAL A 284 16.17 21.51 -16.79
N GLU A 285 16.02 22.35 -15.76
CA GLU A 285 15.80 23.78 -15.95
C GLU A 285 16.96 24.46 -16.67
N ARG A 286 18.20 24.07 -16.38
CA ARG A 286 19.37 24.61 -17.06
C ARG A 286 19.40 24.18 -18.52
N LEU A 287 19.07 22.92 -18.83
CA LEU A 287 18.99 22.43 -20.20
C LEU A 287 17.85 23.12 -20.99
N GLU A 288 16.69 23.33 -20.36
CA GLU A 288 15.56 24.05 -20.95
C GLU A 288 15.89 25.52 -21.27
N LYS A 289 16.71 26.19 -20.45
CA LYS A 289 17.12 27.59 -20.64
C LYS A 289 18.27 27.78 -21.62
N ALA A 290 18.99 26.72 -21.96
CA ALA A 290 20.19 26.80 -22.78
C ALA A 290 19.94 26.54 -24.27
N ALA A 291 18.69 26.31 -24.64
CA ALA A 291 18.19 26.26 -26.01
C ALA A 291 17.49 27.57 -26.39
#